data_AF-A0AAN8CZT8-F1
#
_entry.id   AF-A0AAN8CZT8-F1
#
_cell.length_a   1.000
_cell.length_b   1.000
_cell.length_c   1.000
_cell.angle_alpha   90.00
_cell.angle_beta   90.00
_cell.angle_gamma   90.00
#
_symmetry.space_group_name_H-M   'P 1'
#
loop_
_entity.id
_entity.type
_entity.pdbx_description
1 polymer ?
#
loop_
_entity_poly.entity_id
_entity_poly.type
_entity_poly.pdbx_seq_one_letter_code
_entity_poly.pdbx_strand_id
1 'polypeptide(L)'
;MDEGLLGMCVGERRIIIVPPFLAYGETGHGTSVPPQATLVFEVLLVDVFNPKDDLMFVVKEVPEGCTRRTVSGDYIRYHYNGSFQDGTAFDSSYKRNSTYNTYIGKRYVIPGMDKALLGLCIGEKRRITIPPHMAYGEEGVVDLIPGSAVLVFDIHVIDFHNPEDTVDIKVTHKPQECTVTSEADDLIQYRYNCSLMDGTLLYSSDQFDSPSITTLGANMVIPGLEEGLRGMCVGERREVVAPPHWGHGENGAGDVPGSAVLFFELELQKLQKGIPEGFMFVWLGDSPDPLFSAMDLNGDKEVPLEEFSAFIMLQVKEAKGRLRPGFDAGTIIQDMFNNQDLNKDGKIIEDELKLQGESQQVRRDEL
;
A
#
# COMPACT_ATOMS: atom_id res chain seq x y z
N MET A 1 -6.70 2.53 56.63
CA MET A 1 -6.08 2.71 55.29
C MET A 1 -7.00 3.51 54.40
N ASP A 2 -8.28 3.12 54.28
CA ASP A 2 -9.31 3.79 53.49
C ASP A 2 -9.30 5.32 53.64
N GLU A 3 -9.38 5.84 54.88
CA GLU A 3 -9.33 7.29 55.13
C GLU A 3 -8.04 7.97 54.67
N GLY A 4 -6.90 7.27 54.81
CA GLY A 4 -5.60 7.83 54.45
C GLY A 4 -5.34 7.87 52.95
N LEU A 5 -6.03 6.99 52.18
CA LEU A 5 -5.98 6.95 50.72
C LEU A 5 -6.90 8.01 50.09
N LEU A 6 -7.93 8.47 50.80
CA LEU A 6 -8.85 9.48 50.28
C LEU A 6 -8.11 10.78 49.91
N GLY A 7 -8.44 11.31 48.74
CA GLY A 7 -7.85 12.53 48.21
C GLY A 7 -6.39 12.40 47.80
N MET A 8 -5.83 11.19 47.69
CA MET A 8 -4.53 10.99 47.03
C MET A 8 -4.65 11.20 45.52
N CYS A 9 -3.64 11.83 44.93
CA CYS A 9 -3.49 11.90 43.47
C CYS A 9 -2.64 10.72 42.95
N VAL A 10 -2.88 10.27 41.72
CA VAL A 10 -2.02 9.25 41.10
C VAL A 10 -0.59 9.77 41.00
N GLY A 11 0.39 8.93 41.38
CA GLY A 11 1.80 9.27 41.53
C GLY A 11 2.17 9.89 42.88
N GLU A 12 1.20 10.22 43.74
CA GLU A 12 1.46 10.77 45.07
C GLU A 12 2.04 9.71 46.01
N ARG A 13 3.10 10.08 46.74
CA ARG A 13 3.57 9.34 47.91
C ARG A 13 3.04 9.97 49.18
N ARG A 14 2.46 9.16 50.06
CA ARG A 14 1.92 9.60 51.34
C ARG A 14 2.36 8.65 52.46
N ILE A 15 2.82 9.23 53.57
CA ILE A 15 3.09 8.46 54.79
C ILE A 15 1.80 8.43 55.60
N ILE A 16 1.26 7.24 55.82
CA ILE A 16 0.04 7.02 56.60
C ILE A 16 0.45 6.39 57.93
N ILE A 17 0.20 7.11 59.02
CA ILE A 17 0.46 6.66 60.39
C ILE A 17 -0.86 6.17 60.99
N VAL A 18 -0.97 4.88 61.25
CA VAL A 18 -2.17 4.25 61.79
C VAL A 18 -1.94 3.95 63.29
N PRO A 19 -2.65 4.63 64.20
CA PRO A 19 -2.50 4.38 65.62
C PRO A 19 -3.02 2.97 65.99
N PRO A 20 -2.61 2.41 67.13
CA PRO A 20 -2.87 1.01 67.44
C PRO A 20 -4.36 0.64 67.45
N PHE A 21 -5.23 1.55 67.90
CA PHE A 21 -6.68 1.33 67.96
C PHE A 21 -7.38 1.31 66.59
N LEU A 22 -6.73 1.80 65.52
CA LEU A 22 -7.17 1.65 64.12
C LEU A 22 -6.37 0.57 63.37
N ALA A 23 -5.39 -0.05 64.03
CA ALA A 23 -4.57 -1.14 63.50
C ALA A 23 -4.94 -2.47 64.19
N TYR A 24 -4.02 -3.09 64.93
CA TYR A 24 -4.20 -4.42 65.55
C TYR A 24 -4.40 -4.40 67.08
N GLY A 25 -4.60 -3.21 67.66
CA GLY A 25 -5.01 -3.02 69.05
C GLY A 25 -4.07 -3.65 70.09
N GLU A 26 -4.64 -4.07 71.21
CA GLU A 26 -3.91 -4.66 72.34
C GLU A 26 -3.42 -6.08 72.08
N THR A 27 -3.97 -6.77 71.09
CA THR A 27 -3.61 -8.16 70.80
C THR A 27 -2.44 -8.27 69.82
N GLY A 28 -2.22 -7.26 68.96
CA GLY A 28 -1.27 -7.37 67.86
C GLY A 28 -1.74 -8.35 66.78
N HIS A 29 -0.84 -8.73 65.87
CA HIS A 29 -1.13 -9.70 64.80
C HIS A 29 0.08 -10.60 64.50
N GLY A 30 -0.12 -11.91 64.71
CA GLY A 30 0.94 -12.91 64.52
C GLY A 30 2.17 -12.61 65.37
N THR A 31 3.35 -12.91 64.83
CA THR A 31 4.65 -12.56 65.43
C THR A 31 5.22 -11.25 64.86
N SER A 32 4.60 -10.71 63.81
CA SER A 32 5.13 -9.58 63.04
C SER A 32 4.67 -8.23 63.56
N VAL A 33 3.50 -8.16 64.19
CA VAL A 33 2.96 -6.91 64.73
C VAL A 33 2.72 -7.03 66.24
N PRO A 34 3.53 -6.37 67.08
CA PRO A 34 3.34 -6.39 68.53
C PRO A 34 2.02 -5.75 68.99
N PRO A 35 1.54 -6.12 70.20
CA PRO A 35 0.54 -5.36 70.94
C PRO A 35 0.82 -3.86 70.97
N GLN A 36 -0.22 -3.05 70.80
CA GLN A 36 -0.16 -1.58 70.84
C GLN A 36 0.83 -0.93 69.85
N ALA A 37 1.18 -1.60 68.76
CA ALA A 37 2.06 -1.04 67.74
C ALA A 37 1.34 0.01 66.88
N THR A 38 1.98 1.17 66.68
CA THR A 38 1.62 2.14 65.63
C THR A 38 2.23 1.68 64.32
N LEU A 39 1.43 1.61 63.26
CA LEU A 39 1.91 1.25 61.94
C LEU A 39 2.21 2.50 61.11
N VAL A 40 3.32 2.47 60.38
CA VAL A 40 3.70 3.53 59.44
C VAL A 40 3.80 2.91 58.07
N PHE A 41 2.97 3.38 57.15
CA PHE A 41 2.98 2.94 55.75
C PHE A 41 3.48 4.07 54.87
N GLU A 42 4.51 3.82 54.07
CA GLU A 42 4.82 4.66 52.90
C GLU A 42 4.02 4.11 51.71
N VAL A 43 3.04 4.88 51.24
CA VAL A 43 2.13 4.46 50.18
C VAL A 43 2.39 5.31 48.94
N LEU A 44 2.54 4.66 47.79
CA LEU A 44 2.49 5.28 46.47
C LEU A 44 1.15 4.94 45.83
N LEU A 45 0.33 5.93 45.49
CA LEU A 45 -0.89 5.69 44.72
C LEU A 45 -0.49 5.52 43.25
N VAL A 46 -0.43 4.27 42.79
CA VAL A 46 0.00 3.94 41.42
C VAL A 46 -1.10 4.24 40.41
N ASP A 47 -2.37 4.03 40.78
CA ASP A 47 -3.49 4.08 39.85
C ASP A 47 -4.85 4.25 40.54
N VAL A 48 -5.85 4.74 39.79
CA VAL A 48 -7.25 4.85 40.23
C VAL A 48 -8.18 4.63 39.02
N PHE A 49 -9.11 3.68 39.15
CA PHE A 49 -10.18 3.47 38.18
C PHE A 49 -11.50 3.13 38.87
N ASN A 50 -12.61 3.34 38.16
CA ASN A 50 -13.93 2.86 38.52
C ASN A 50 -14.32 1.70 37.59
N PRO A 51 -14.84 0.57 38.10
CA PRO A 51 -15.31 -0.54 37.27
C PRO A 51 -16.39 -0.16 36.23
N LYS A 52 -17.02 1.01 36.39
CA LYS A 52 -18.00 1.57 35.46
C LYS A 52 -17.38 2.51 34.42
N ASP A 53 -16.08 2.80 34.50
CA ASP A 53 -15.40 3.64 33.52
C ASP A 53 -15.43 2.96 32.16
N ASP A 54 -15.53 3.77 31.10
CA ASP A 54 -15.34 3.31 29.73
C ASP A 54 -13.97 3.79 29.23
N LEU A 55 -13.59 3.36 28.05
CA LEU A 55 -12.45 3.87 27.31
C LEU A 55 -12.51 5.42 27.23
N MET A 56 -11.42 6.07 27.64
CA MET A 56 -11.22 7.48 27.39
C MET A 56 -10.20 7.67 26.26
N PHE A 57 -10.45 8.64 25.38
CA PHE A 57 -9.44 9.05 24.42
C PHE A 57 -9.41 10.57 24.26
N VAL A 58 -8.21 11.08 24.00
CA VAL A 58 -7.93 12.47 23.67
C VAL A 58 -7.29 12.47 22.30
N VAL A 59 -7.99 13.08 21.34
CA VAL A 59 -7.44 13.30 20.00
C VAL A 59 -6.36 14.38 20.11
N LYS A 60 -5.12 14.04 19.79
CA LYS A 60 -4.01 15.00 19.82
C LYS A 60 -3.89 15.75 18.51
N GLU A 61 -4.02 15.02 17.41
CA GLU A 61 -3.81 15.55 16.07
C GLU A 61 -4.65 14.74 15.08
N VAL A 62 -5.40 15.42 14.22
CA VAL A 62 -6.08 14.82 13.07
C VAL A 62 -5.56 15.54 11.83
N PRO A 63 -4.94 14.82 10.89
CA PRO A 63 -4.53 15.42 9.62
C PRO A 63 -5.72 16.00 8.85
N GLU A 64 -5.46 17.05 8.08
CA GLU A 64 -6.44 17.62 7.16
C GLU A 64 -6.78 16.60 6.06
N GLY A 65 -8.01 16.68 5.52
CA GLY A 65 -8.40 15.82 4.41
C GLY A 65 -8.73 14.37 4.79
N CYS A 66 -9.13 14.11 6.03
CA CYS A 66 -9.65 12.79 6.42
C CYS A 66 -10.97 12.45 5.70
N THR A 67 -10.87 11.77 4.56
CA THR A 67 -12.01 11.34 3.73
C THR A 67 -12.57 9.99 4.18
N ARG A 68 -11.71 9.09 4.66
CA ARG A 68 -12.06 7.75 5.15
C ARG A 68 -11.63 7.60 6.61
N ARG A 69 -12.49 6.98 7.41
CA ARG A 69 -12.21 6.61 8.81
C ARG A 69 -12.20 5.10 8.97
N THR A 70 -11.40 4.61 9.90
CA THR A 70 -11.31 3.18 10.19
C THR A 70 -12.66 2.61 10.65
N VAL A 71 -12.98 1.42 10.13
CA VAL A 71 -14.15 0.63 10.50
C VAL A 71 -13.72 -0.78 10.91
N SER A 72 -14.66 -1.55 11.49
CA SER A 72 -14.37 -2.95 11.81
C SER A 72 -14.10 -3.76 10.55
N GLY A 73 -13.06 -4.59 10.60
CA GLY A 73 -12.59 -5.37 9.45
C GLY A 73 -11.42 -4.75 8.70
N ASP A 74 -11.12 -3.46 8.91
CA ASP A 74 -9.93 -2.85 8.33
C ASP A 74 -8.66 -3.45 8.95
N TYR A 75 -7.65 -3.64 8.10
CA TYR A 75 -6.28 -3.88 8.50
C TYR A 75 -5.60 -2.53 8.73
N ILE A 76 -5.08 -2.30 9.93
CA ILE A 76 -4.44 -1.04 10.33
C ILE A 76 -2.98 -1.26 10.68
N ARG A 77 -2.11 -0.34 10.26
CA ARG A 77 -0.72 -0.24 10.69
C ARG A 77 -0.54 1.05 11.48
N TYR A 78 -0.07 0.93 12.70
CA TYR A 78 0.12 2.08 13.58
C TYR A 78 1.33 1.90 14.48
N HIS A 79 1.91 3.01 14.91
CA HIS A 79 2.85 3.04 16.00
C HIS A 79 2.15 3.35 17.32
N TYR A 80 2.72 2.87 18.43
CA TYR A 80 2.26 3.19 19.77
C TYR A 80 3.40 3.30 20.77
N ASN A 81 3.15 4.07 21.83
CA ASN A 81 3.87 4.02 23.09
C ASN A 81 2.89 3.65 24.21
N GLY A 82 3.19 2.61 24.98
CA GLY A 82 2.40 2.15 26.11
C GLY A 82 3.04 2.52 27.45
N SER A 83 2.28 3.17 28.31
CA SER A 83 2.69 3.56 29.67
C SER A 83 1.58 3.32 30.69
N PHE A 84 1.94 3.22 31.96
CA PHE A 84 0.96 3.27 33.05
C PHE A 84 0.51 4.72 33.31
N GLN A 85 -0.49 4.89 34.18
CA GLN A 85 -1.05 6.21 34.50
C GLN A 85 -0.06 7.15 35.20
N ASP A 86 0.96 6.60 35.87
CA ASP A 86 2.10 7.33 36.45
C ASP A 86 3.14 7.79 35.41
N GLY A 87 2.97 7.40 34.14
CA GLY A 87 3.88 7.71 33.04
C GLY A 87 5.01 6.70 32.83
N THR A 88 5.12 5.67 33.66
CA THR A 88 6.12 4.60 33.51
C THR A 88 5.84 3.81 32.23
N ALA A 89 6.77 3.84 31.28
CA ALA A 89 6.63 3.14 29.99
C ALA A 89 6.88 1.63 30.14
N PHE A 90 6.00 0.81 29.57
CA PHE A 90 6.15 -0.65 29.56
C PHE A 90 6.44 -1.21 28.16
N ASP A 91 5.96 -0.58 27.09
CA ASP A 91 6.17 -1.07 25.72
C ASP A 91 6.12 0.06 24.67
N SER A 92 6.71 -0.17 23.50
CA SER A 92 6.70 0.77 22.38
C SER A 92 7.00 0.05 21.07
N SER A 93 6.22 0.33 20.03
CA SER A 93 6.49 -0.16 18.68
C SER A 93 7.78 0.43 18.09
N TYR A 94 8.13 1.66 18.47
CA TYR A 94 9.34 2.32 17.98
C TYR A 94 10.62 1.62 18.42
N LYS A 95 10.61 0.93 19.58
CA LYS A 95 11.75 0.12 20.03
C LYS A 95 12.05 -1.05 19.08
N ARG A 96 11.07 -1.48 18.29
CA ARG A 96 11.18 -2.58 17.32
C ARG A 96 11.42 -2.11 15.89
N ASN A 97 11.44 -0.80 15.64
CA ASN A 97 11.51 -0.20 14.30
C ASN A 97 10.47 -0.79 13.31
N SER A 98 9.29 -1.16 13.82
CA SER A 98 8.20 -1.69 13.01
C SER A 98 6.84 -1.26 13.56
N THR A 99 5.84 -1.18 12.68
CA THR A 99 4.46 -0.90 13.07
C THR A 99 3.85 -2.10 13.79
N TYR A 100 2.84 -1.82 14.61
CA TYR A 100 1.92 -2.86 15.06
C TYR A 100 0.78 -2.95 14.06
N ASN A 101 0.49 -4.17 13.62
CA ASN A 101 -0.48 -4.41 12.58
C ASN A 101 -1.57 -5.35 13.10
N THR A 102 -2.83 -5.01 12.86
CA THR A 102 -3.96 -5.83 13.32
C THR A 102 -5.21 -5.56 12.50
N TYR A 103 -6.21 -6.42 12.66
CA TYR A 103 -7.55 -6.21 12.13
C TYR A 103 -8.47 -5.65 13.20
N ILE A 104 -9.15 -4.54 12.89
CA ILE A 104 -9.99 -3.83 13.85
C ILE A 104 -11.28 -4.61 14.16
N GLY A 105 -11.55 -4.82 15.44
CA GLY A 105 -12.78 -5.47 15.90
C GLY A 105 -12.78 -6.99 15.69
N LYS A 106 -11.60 -7.59 15.47
CA LYS A 106 -11.42 -9.05 15.38
C LYS A 106 -10.91 -9.68 16.67
N ARG A 107 -10.76 -8.90 17.76
CA ARG A 107 -10.30 -9.33 19.08
C ARG A 107 -8.89 -9.93 19.08
N TYR A 108 -8.03 -9.43 18.19
CA TYR A 108 -6.60 -9.77 18.17
C TYR A 108 -5.79 -8.93 19.15
N VAL A 109 -6.34 -7.81 19.61
CA VAL A 109 -5.78 -6.96 20.66
C VAL A 109 -6.74 -6.87 21.84
N ILE A 110 -6.28 -6.28 22.95
CA ILE A 110 -7.14 -6.06 24.12
C ILE A 110 -8.42 -5.28 23.74
N PRO A 111 -9.58 -5.57 24.38
CA PRO A 111 -10.87 -5.00 24.00
C PRO A 111 -10.89 -3.47 23.92
N GLY A 112 -10.17 -2.80 24.83
CA GLY A 112 -10.05 -1.35 24.84
C GLY A 112 -9.36 -0.80 23.59
N MET A 113 -8.29 -1.45 23.13
CA MET A 113 -7.58 -1.04 21.92
C MET A 113 -8.44 -1.30 20.68
N ASP A 114 -9.10 -2.46 20.61
CA ASP A 114 -9.99 -2.82 19.49
C ASP A 114 -11.12 -1.78 19.31
N LYS A 115 -11.66 -1.27 20.42
CA LYS A 115 -12.65 -0.17 20.42
C LYS A 115 -12.02 1.18 20.09
N ALA A 116 -10.83 1.46 20.60
CA ALA A 116 -10.15 2.75 20.42
C ALA A 116 -9.66 3.00 19.00
N LEU A 117 -9.39 1.93 18.24
CA LEU A 117 -8.93 1.98 16.87
C LEU A 117 -10.04 2.30 15.86
N LEU A 118 -11.31 2.37 16.28
CA LEU A 118 -12.43 2.76 15.43
C LEU A 118 -12.47 4.29 15.20
N GLY A 119 -12.87 4.67 14.00
CA GLY A 119 -13.10 6.07 13.64
C GLY A 119 -11.84 6.92 13.56
N LEU A 120 -10.67 6.31 13.33
CA LEU A 120 -9.38 6.98 13.16
C LEU A 120 -9.17 7.42 11.71
N CYS A 121 -8.44 8.52 11.54
CA CYS A 121 -7.92 8.96 10.25
C CYS A 121 -6.47 8.47 10.03
N ILE A 122 -6.05 8.36 8.77
CA ILE A 122 -4.64 8.16 8.41
C ILE A 122 -3.84 9.35 8.96
N GLY A 123 -2.68 9.07 9.59
CA GLY A 123 -1.84 10.06 10.27
C GLY A 123 -2.38 10.58 11.61
N GLU A 124 -3.56 10.14 12.06
CA GLU A 124 -4.13 10.60 13.35
C GLU A 124 -3.23 10.19 14.52
N LYS A 125 -3.05 11.10 15.48
CA LYS A 125 -2.44 10.82 16.78
C LYS A 125 -3.49 10.94 17.88
N ARG A 126 -3.59 9.90 18.71
CA ARG A 126 -4.59 9.81 19.77
C ARG A 126 -3.94 9.25 21.04
N ARG A 127 -4.27 9.83 22.20
CA ARG A 127 -3.99 9.23 23.52
C ARG A 127 -5.22 8.48 23.98
N ILE A 128 -5.04 7.25 24.42
CA ILE A 128 -6.09 6.33 24.81
C ILE A 128 -5.79 5.86 26.24
N THR A 129 -6.76 5.98 27.13
CA THR A 129 -6.69 5.46 28.51
C THR A 129 -7.68 4.31 28.63
N ILE A 130 -7.16 3.12 28.94
CA ILE A 130 -7.90 1.86 28.96
C ILE A 130 -8.01 1.36 30.39
N PRO A 131 -9.23 1.24 30.96
CA PRO A 131 -9.42 0.69 32.29
C PRO A 131 -9.12 -0.82 32.31
N PRO A 132 -8.82 -1.41 33.48
CA PRO A 132 -8.28 -2.77 33.55
C PRO A 132 -9.20 -3.84 32.97
N HIS A 133 -10.52 -3.70 33.15
CA HIS A 133 -11.51 -4.65 32.64
C HIS A 133 -11.63 -4.66 31.09
N MET A 134 -11.04 -3.67 30.41
CA MET A 134 -10.88 -3.64 28.95
C MET A 134 -9.44 -3.88 28.49
N ALA A 135 -8.53 -4.16 29.44
CA ALA A 135 -7.11 -4.47 29.23
C ALA A 135 -6.81 -5.90 29.70
N TYR A 136 -6.02 -6.06 30.77
CA TYR A 136 -5.56 -7.35 31.30
C TYR A 136 -6.21 -7.75 32.64
N GLY A 137 -7.25 -7.02 33.07
CA GLY A 137 -8.05 -7.36 34.24
C GLY A 137 -7.27 -7.32 35.56
N GLU A 138 -7.82 -8.00 36.57
CA GLU A 138 -7.21 -8.10 37.91
C GLU A 138 -5.94 -8.96 37.93
N GLU A 139 -5.79 -9.87 36.96
CA GLU A 139 -4.65 -10.78 36.87
C GLU A 139 -3.41 -10.10 36.29
N GLY A 140 -3.59 -9.18 35.33
CA GLY A 140 -2.48 -8.53 34.65
C GLY A 140 -1.71 -9.49 33.74
N VAL A 141 -0.43 -9.17 33.52
CA VAL A 141 0.54 -10.01 32.81
C VAL A 141 1.79 -10.11 33.68
N VAL A 142 2.14 -11.33 34.06
CA VAL A 142 3.31 -11.62 34.89
C VAL A 142 4.56 -10.90 34.35
N ASP A 143 5.29 -10.22 35.24
CA ASP A 143 6.52 -9.47 34.98
C ASP A 143 6.42 -8.31 33.96
N LEU A 144 5.22 -7.94 33.50
CA LEU A 144 5.04 -6.85 32.52
C LEU A 144 3.93 -5.87 32.90
N ILE A 145 2.72 -6.37 33.17
CA ILE A 145 1.54 -5.53 33.46
C ILE A 145 1.01 -5.92 34.83
N PRO A 146 1.03 -5.01 35.83
CA PRO A 146 0.41 -5.28 37.12
C PRO A 146 -1.09 -5.57 36.99
N GLY A 147 -1.60 -6.40 37.89
CA GLY A 147 -3.03 -6.63 38.03
C GLY A 147 -3.77 -5.32 38.30
N SER A 148 -4.94 -5.16 37.68
CA SER A 148 -5.79 -3.96 37.80
C SER A 148 -5.13 -2.65 37.31
N ALA A 149 -4.11 -2.74 36.45
CA ALA A 149 -3.46 -1.55 35.87
C ALA A 149 -4.30 -0.90 34.77
N VAL A 150 -4.44 0.42 34.83
CA VAL A 150 -4.89 1.30 33.75
C VAL A 150 -3.73 1.50 32.79
N LEU A 151 -4.01 1.33 31.50
CA LEU A 151 -3.02 1.48 30.45
C LEU A 151 -3.26 2.76 29.66
N VAL A 152 -2.20 3.48 29.38
CA VAL A 152 -2.20 4.67 28.52
C VAL A 152 -1.43 4.36 27.25
N PHE A 153 -2.08 4.51 26.11
CA PHE A 153 -1.49 4.33 24.79
C PHE A 153 -1.50 5.64 24.02
N ASP A 154 -0.33 6.10 23.58
CA ASP A 154 -0.21 7.15 22.58
C ASP A 154 0.00 6.48 21.22
N ILE A 155 -1.02 6.55 20.34
CA ILE A 155 -0.99 5.93 19.01
C ILE A 155 -0.75 6.96 17.90
N HIS A 156 -0.12 6.51 16.82
CA HIS A 156 0.06 7.24 15.56
C HIS A 156 -0.27 6.31 14.39
N VAL A 157 -1.35 6.61 13.66
CA VAL A 157 -1.82 5.81 12.54
C VAL A 157 -0.95 6.06 11.31
N ILE A 158 -0.40 5.00 10.72
CA ILE A 158 0.41 5.11 9.49
C ILE A 158 -0.50 4.97 8.28
N ASP A 159 -1.25 3.88 8.19
CA ASP A 159 -2.29 3.67 7.18
C ASP A 159 -3.27 2.55 7.61
N PHE A 160 -4.30 2.36 6.80
CA PHE A 160 -5.21 1.22 6.92
C PHE A 160 -5.91 0.96 5.59
N HIS A 161 -6.27 -0.30 5.36
CA HIS A 161 -7.02 -0.73 4.17
C HIS A 161 -8.01 -1.83 4.53
N ASN A 162 -8.97 -2.04 3.65
CA ASN A 162 -9.85 -3.18 3.63
C ASN A 162 -9.50 -4.08 2.43
N PRO A 163 -9.60 -5.42 2.52
CA PRO A 163 -9.46 -6.30 1.36
C PRO A 163 -10.43 -5.96 0.20
N GLU A 164 -11.57 -5.34 0.51
CA GLU A 164 -12.55 -4.91 -0.49
C GLU A 164 -12.26 -3.52 -1.08
N ASP A 165 -11.24 -2.80 -0.58
CA ASP A 165 -10.91 -1.47 -1.08
C ASP A 165 -10.44 -1.55 -2.55
N THR A 166 -10.87 -0.59 -3.36
CA THR A 166 -10.37 -0.40 -4.73
C THR A 166 -9.30 0.67 -4.76
N VAL A 167 -8.66 0.84 -5.92
CA VAL A 167 -7.77 1.98 -6.17
C VAL A 167 -8.58 3.28 -6.12
N ASP A 168 -8.15 4.25 -5.32
CA ASP A 168 -8.73 5.59 -5.29
C ASP A 168 -7.92 6.52 -6.20
N ILE A 169 -8.60 7.25 -7.07
CA ILE A 169 -7.97 8.08 -8.10
C ILE A 169 -8.57 9.48 -8.03
N LYS A 170 -7.72 10.46 -7.75
CA LYS A 170 -8.07 11.87 -7.71
C LYS A 170 -7.30 12.63 -8.79
N VAL A 171 -8.03 13.18 -9.77
CA VAL A 171 -7.44 14.04 -10.80
C VAL A 171 -7.14 15.40 -10.19
N THR A 172 -5.85 15.74 -10.09
CA THR A 172 -5.38 17.01 -9.51
C THR A 172 -5.22 18.10 -10.57
N HIS A 173 -4.93 17.72 -11.81
CA HIS A 173 -4.86 18.64 -12.93
C HIS A 173 -5.28 17.95 -14.22
N LYS A 174 -6.22 18.57 -14.95
CA LYS A 174 -6.65 18.11 -16.28
C LYS A 174 -6.40 19.20 -17.33
N PRO A 175 -5.63 18.91 -18.40
CA PRO A 175 -5.43 19.83 -19.52
C PRO A 175 -6.74 20.21 -20.20
N GLN A 176 -6.78 21.41 -20.81
CA GLN A 176 -7.97 21.88 -21.54
C GLN A 176 -8.29 21.01 -22.77
N GLU A 177 -7.26 20.56 -23.49
CA GLU A 177 -7.37 19.67 -24.63
C GLU A 177 -7.02 18.23 -24.21
N CYS A 178 -8.04 17.44 -23.92
CA CYS A 178 -7.93 16.06 -23.43
C CYS A 178 -8.79 15.14 -24.30
N THR A 179 -8.50 15.11 -25.61
CA THR A 179 -9.27 14.32 -26.60
C THR A 179 -8.78 12.89 -26.74
N VAL A 180 -7.50 12.65 -26.49
CA VAL A 180 -6.86 11.33 -26.57
C VAL A 180 -6.47 10.89 -25.16
N THR A 181 -7.06 9.78 -24.72
CA THR A 181 -6.80 9.17 -23.42
C THR A 181 -6.09 7.83 -23.56
N SER A 182 -5.33 7.45 -22.54
CA SER A 182 -4.60 6.18 -22.49
C SER A 182 -5.54 4.98 -22.34
N GLU A 183 -5.29 3.95 -23.12
CA GLU A 183 -6.07 2.70 -23.18
C GLU A 183 -5.12 1.49 -23.14
N ALA A 184 -5.67 0.27 -23.09
CA ALA A 184 -4.87 -0.94 -23.18
C ALA A 184 -4.03 -0.96 -24.49
N ASP A 185 -2.85 -1.58 -24.43
CA ASP A 185 -1.82 -1.64 -25.47
C ASP A 185 -1.15 -0.30 -25.83
N ASP A 186 -1.58 0.84 -25.26
CA ASP A 186 -0.91 2.13 -25.45
C ASP A 186 0.48 2.14 -24.78
N LEU A 187 1.49 2.70 -25.49
CA LEU A 187 2.78 3.01 -24.89
C LEU A 187 2.71 4.41 -24.29
N ILE A 188 3.00 4.50 -23.00
CA ILE A 188 3.01 5.76 -22.28
C ILE A 188 4.38 6.03 -21.66
N GLN A 189 4.74 7.31 -21.66
CA GLN A 189 5.83 7.85 -20.84
C GLN A 189 5.20 8.68 -19.72
N TYR A 190 5.58 8.42 -18.47
CA TYR A 190 4.99 9.06 -17.30
C TYR A 190 6.07 9.44 -16.28
N ARG A 191 5.74 10.37 -15.39
CA ARG A 191 6.51 10.68 -14.18
C ARG A 191 5.70 10.19 -12.98
N TYR A 192 6.38 9.70 -11.96
CA TYR A 192 5.75 9.31 -10.71
C TYR A 192 6.61 9.63 -9.48
N ASN A 193 5.96 9.97 -8.38
CA ASN A 193 6.48 9.82 -7.03
C ASN A 193 5.63 8.79 -6.29
N CYS A 194 6.26 7.79 -5.70
CA CYS A 194 5.63 6.77 -4.87
C CYS A 194 6.07 6.97 -3.42
N SER A 195 5.11 7.11 -2.52
CA SER A 195 5.33 7.29 -1.10
C SER A 195 4.37 6.44 -0.27
N LEU A 196 4.69 6.28 1.01
CA LEU A 196 3.73 5.80 2.00
C LEU A 196 2.75 6.91 2.37
N MET A 197 1.61 6.54 2.95
CA MET A 197 0.58 7.50 3.38
C MET A 197 1.04 8.48 4.47
N ASP A 198 2.17 8.22 5.14
CA ASP A 198 2.80 9.14 6.09
C ASP A 198 3.76 10.16 5.43
N GLY A 199 3.88 10.12 4.09
CA GLY A 199 4.74 11.00 3.30
C GLY A 199 6.17 10.46 3.11
N THR A 200 6.51 9.28 3.63
CA THR A 200 7.82 8.66 3.38
C THR A 200 7.96 8.33 1.90
N LEU A 201 8.84 9.05 1.19
CA LEU A 201 9.13 8.80 -0.23
C LEU A 201 9.86 7.46 -0.38
N LEU A 202 9.34 6.60 -1.25
CA LEU A 202 9.92 5.28 -1.56
C LEU A 202 10.70 5.35 -2.88
N TYR A 203 10.01 5.71 -3.96
CA TYR A 203 10.58 5.73 -5.31
C TYR A 203 10.13 6.98 -6.05
N SER A 204 10.99 7.51 -6.91
CA SER A 204 10.62 8.58 -7.84
C SER A 204 11.24 8.31 -9.20
N SER A 205 10.48 8.56 -10.27
CA SER A 205 11.02 8.47 -11.63
C SER A 205 12.18 9.45 -11.86
N ASP A 206 12.26 10.54 -11.10
CA ASP A 206 13.34 11.54 -11.23
C ASP A 206 14.68 11.02 -10.65
N GLN A 207 14.69 9.88 -9.96
CA GLN A 207 15.91 9.22 -9.49
C GLN A 207 16.65 8.44 -10.59
N PHE A 208 16.04 8.30 -11.77
CA PHE A 208 16.58 7.51 -12.88
C PHE A 208 16.85 8.40 -14.10
N ASP A 209 17.97 8.15 -14.79
CA ASP A 209 18.32 8.87 -16.02
C ASP A 209 17.40 8.51 -17.21
N SER A 210 16.81 7.31 -17.18
CA SER A 210 15.91 6.84 -18.22
C SER A 210 14.46 7.23 -17.90
N PRO A 211 13.68 7.68 -18.91
CA PRO A 211 12.28 7.98 -18.73
C PRO A 211 11.48 6.74 -18.31
N SER A 212 10.50 6.92 -17.41
CA SER A 212 9.60 5.83 -17.05
C SER A 212 8.60 5.59 -18.18
N ILE A 213 8.68 4.41 -18.78
CA ILE A 213 7.88 4.00 -19.94
C ILE A 213 7.21 2.67 -19.58
N THR A 214 5.92 2.55 -19.91
CA THR A 214 5.19 1.28 -19.79
C THR A 214 4.21 1.10 -20.94
N THR A 215 3.76 -0.13 -21.12
CA THR A 215 2.64 -0.48 -21.98
C THR A 215 1.48 -0.89 -21.10
N LEU A 216 0.34 -0.20 -21.24
CA LEU A 216 -0.84 -0.51 -20.42
C LEU A 216 -1.43 -1.87 -20.81
N GLY A 217 -1.77 -2.70 -19.83
CA GLY A 217 -2.33 -4.03 -20.04
C GLY A 217 -1.27 -5.13 -20.24
N ALA A 218 0.01 -4.76 -20.28
CA ALA A 218 1.12 -5.70 -20.44
C ALA A 218 1.64 -6.28 -19.12
N ASN A 219 1.02 -5.95 -17.97
CA ASN A 219 1.46 -6.36 -16.63
C ASN A 219 2.92 -5.97 -16.29
N MET A 220 3.38 -4.85 -16.86
CA MET A 220 4.74 -4.33 -16.65
C MET A 220 4.89 -3.50 -15.37
N VAL A 221 3.77 -3.09 -14.78
CA VAL A 221 3.69 -2.33 -13.52
C VAL A 221 2.67 -2.98 -12.58
N ILE A 222 2.67 -2.61 -11.31
CA ILE A 222 1.67 -3.10 -10.35
C ILE A 222 0.24 -2.72 -10.79
N PRO A 223 -0.78 -3.56 -10.52
CA PRO A 223 -2.15 -3.33 -10.98
C PRO A 223 -2.73 -1.96 -10.59
N GLY A 224 -2.44 -1.47 -9.38
CA GLY A 224 -2.94 -0.19 -8.89
C GLY A 224 -2.34 1.01 -9.62
N LEU A 225 -1.07 0.93 -10.00
CA LEU A 225 -0.42 1.95 -10.82
C LEU A 225 -0.97 1.92 -12.26
N GLU A 226 -1.20 0.72 -12.81
CA GLU A 226 -1.83 0.59 -14.13
C GLU A 226 -3.22 1.21 -14.17
N GLU A 227 -4.05 0.94 -13.16
CA GLU A 227 -5.39 1.53 -13.04
C GLU A 227 -5.32 3.06 -12.92
N GLY A 228 -4.36 3.58 -12.15
CA GLY A 228 -4.08 5.01 -12.04
C GLY A 228 -3.72 5.68 -13.36
N LEU A 229 -2.96 4.98 -14.22
CA LEU A 229 -2.48 5.46 -15.51
C LEU A 229 -3.51 5.34 -16.64
N ARG A 230 -4.56 4.52 -16.48
CA ARG A 230 -5.60 4.30 -17.49
C ARG A 230 -6.51 5.51 -17.65
N GLY A 231 -6.87 5.85 -18.87
CA GLY A 231 -7.75 6.98 -19.19
C GLY A 231 -7.14 8.36 -18.91
N MET A 232 -5.81 8.47 -18.75
CA MET A 232 -5.10 9.74 -18.63
C MET A 232 -4.87 10.37 -20.00
N CYS A 233 -4.91 11.69 -20.09
CA CYS A 233 -4.38 12.43 -21.26
C CYS A 233 -3.02 13.08 -20.97
N VAL A 234 -2.29 13.39 -22.04
CA VAL A 234 -0.94 13.98 -21.95
C VAL A 234 -1.00 15.33 -21.21
N GLY A 235 -0.22 15.47 -20.15
CA GLY A 235 -0.19 16.61 -19.23
C GLY A 235 -1.10 16.46 -18.01
N GLU A 236 -1.96 15.43 -17.94
CA GLU A 236 -2.82 15.16 -16.78
C GLU A 236 -2.00 14.71 -15.57
N ARG A 237 -2.42 15.17 -14.38
CA ARG A 237 -1.84 14.75 -13.10
C ARG A 237 -2.89 14.15 -12.18
N ARG A 238 -2.48 13.10 -11.47
CA ARG A 238 -3.34 12.33 -10.56
C ARG A 238 -2.64 12.02 -9.25
N GLU A 239 -3.41 11.99 -8.18
CA GLU A 239 -3.09 11.30 -6.93
C GLU A 239 -3.78 9.94 -6.97
N VAL A 240 -3.05 8.87 -6.69
CA VAL A 240 -3.56 7.49 -6.73
C VAL A 240 -3.19 6.77 -5.45
N VAL A 241 -4.20 6.27 -4.73
CA VAL A 241 -4.02 5.46 -3.52
C VAL A 241 -4.29 4.00 -3.90
N ALA A 242 -3.27 3.16 -3.81
CA ALA A 242 -3.34 1.75 -4.13
C ALA A 242 -3.21 0.89 -2.85
N PRO A 243 -4.28 0.17 -2.46
CA PRO A 243 -4.22 -0.83 -1.40
C PRO A 243 -3.22 -1.96 -1.71
N PRO A 244 -2.74 -2.73 -0.72
CA PRO A 244 -1.69 -3.71 -0.94
C PRO A 244 -2.07 -4.83 -1.92
N HIS A 245 -3.32 -5.27 -2.00
CA HIS A 245 -3.77 -6.26 -2.99
C HIS A 245 -3.80 -5.73 -4.43
N TRP A 246 -3.68 -4.41 -4.62
CA TRP A 246 -3.41 -3.76 -5.90
C TRP A 246 -1.93 -3.36 -6.07
N GLY A 247 -1.09 -3.63 -5.07
CA GLY A 247 0.34 -3.30 -5.04
C GLY A 247 1.21 -4.54 -4.79
N HIS A 248 1.99 -4.51 -3.71
CA HIS A 248 2.97 -5.55 -3.39
C HIS A 248 2.47 -6.61 -2.37
N GLY A 249 1.18 -6.56 -2.01
CA GLY A 249 0.55 -7.53 -1.12
C GLY A 249 1.10 -7.51 0.30
N GLU A 250 0.87 -8.61 1.02
CA GLU A 250 1.27 -8.77 2.43
C GLU A 250 2.79 -8.87 2.63
N ASN A 251 3.52 -9.29 1.59
CA ASN A 251 4.97 -9.50 1.69
C ASN A 251 5.77 -8.21 1.43
N GLY A 252 5.18 -7.22 0.76
CA GLY A 252 5.91 -6.02 0.32
C GLY A 252 6.93 -6.33 -0.79
N ALA A 253 7.78 -5.36 -1.11
CA ALA A 253 8.84 -5.50 -2.11
C ALA A 253 9.91 -4.42 -1.93
N GLY A 254 11.19 -4.81 -1.89
CA GLY A 254 12.29 -3.85 -1.70
C GLY A 254 12.13 -3.06 -0.40
N ASP A 255 11.99 -1.74 -0.52
CA ASP A 255 11.77 -0.82 0.60
C ASP A 255 10.27 -0.66 0.96
N VAL A 256 9.36 -1.26 0.18
CA VAL A 256 7.92 -1.25 0.44
C VAL A 256 7.60 -2.24 1.56
N PRO A 257 7.09 -1.79 2.71
CA PRO A 257 6.72 -2.72 3.77
C PRO A 257 5.48 -3.55 3.39
N GLY A 258 5.36 -4.74 3.99
CA GLY A 258 4.19 -5.60 3.84
C GLY A 258 2.87 -4.91 4.19
N SER A 259 1.83 -5.22 3.41
CA SER A 259 0.48 -4.66 3.54
C SER A 259 0.42 -3.12 3.49
N ALA A 260 1.41 -2.48 2.85
CA ALA A 260 1.41 -1.03 2.70
C ALA A 260 0.36 -0.54 1.71
N VAL A 261 -0.31 0.56 2.08
CA VAL A 261 -1.04 1.39 1.15
C VAL A 261 -0.05 2.34 0.48
N LEU A 262 -0.03 2.33 -0.86
CA LEU A 262 0.87 3.16 -1.66
C LEU A 262 0.16 4.41 -2.13
N PHE A 263 0.85 5.54 -2.09
CA PHE A 263 0.40 6.82 -2.62
C PHE A 263 1.28 7.22 -3.80
N PHE A 264 0.67 7.40 -4.96
CA PHE A 264 1.33 7.84 -6.18
C PHE A 264 0.88 9.24 -6.58
N GLU A 265 1.84 10.11 -6.86
CA GLU A 265 1.62 11.32 -7.65
C GLU A 265 2.08 11.04 -9.08
N LEU A 266 1.17 11.10 -10.04
CA LEU A 266 1.41 10.73 -11.43
C LEU A 266 1.28 11.94 -12.35
N GLU A 267 2.10 11.96 -13.41
CA GLU A 267 1.98 12.90 -14.54
C GLU A 267 2.18 12.12 -15.84
N LEU A 268 1.20 12.14 -16.74
CA LEU A 268 1.35 11.53 -18.06
C LEU A 268 2.10 12.49 -18.99
N GLN A 269 3.28 12.13 -19.47
CA GLN A 269 4.13 13.02 -20.27
C GLN A 269 3.97 12.80 -21.77
N LYS A 270 3.86 11.55 -22.22
CA LYS A 270 3.64 11.19 -23.63
C LYS A 270 2.72 9.99 -23.73
N LEU A 271 1.91 9.99 -24.77
CA LEU A 271 1.02 8.90 -25.12
C LEU A 271 1.25 8.58 -26.60
N GLN A 272 1.50 7.32 -26.89
CA GLN A 272 1.53 6.79 -28.23
C GLN A 272 0.54 5.64 -28.30
N LYS A 273 -0.46 5.76 -29.18
CA LYS A 273 -1.51 4.75 -29.33
C LYS A 273 -0.93 3.37 -29.63
N GLY A 274 -1.56 2.37 -29.03
CA GLY A 274 -1.29 0.96 -29.18
C GLY A 274 -1.60 0.49 -30.60
N ILE A 275 -1.29 -0.79 -30.81
CA ILE A 275 -1.62 -1.47 -32.05
C ILE A 275 -3.11 -1.86 -32.01
N PRO A 276 -3.89 -1.67 -33.09
CA PRO A 276 -5.29 -2.09 -33.11
C PRO A 276 -5.45 -3.59 -32.80
N GLU A 277 -6.60 -3.95 -32.24
CA GLU A 277 -6.90 -5.34 -31.87
C GLU A 277 -6.75 -6.29 -33.08
N GLY A 278 -6.07 -7.41 -32.86
CA GLY A 278 -5.78 -8.42 -33.89
C GLY A 278 -4.51 -8.18 -34.72
N PHE A 279 -3.83 -7.04 -34.55
CA PHE A 279 -2.57 -6.76 -35.24
C PHE A 279 -1.35 -7.06 -34.36
N MET A 280 -0.33 -7.67 -34.95
CA MET A 280 0.97 -7.95 -34.31
C MET A 280 2.03 -6.89 -34.62
N PHE A 281 1.84 -6.18 -35.73
CA PHE A 281 2.72 -5.12 -36.20
C PHE A 281 1.92 -4.05 -36.95
N VAL A 282 2.33 -2.79 -36.81
CA VAL A 282 1.79 -1.67 -37.58
C VAL A 282 2.90 -0.82 -38.17
N TRP A 283 2.66 -0.31 -39.36
CA TRP A 283 3.49 0.70 -40.00
C TRP A 283 3.18 2.08 -39.40
N LEU A 284 4.21 2.84 -39.06
CA LEU A 284 4.12 4.22 -38.57
C LEU A 284 4.30 5.26 -39.69
N GLY A 285 4.48 4.79 -40.93
CA GLY A 285 4.57 5.57 -42.16
C GLY A 285 4.25 4.68 -43.35
N ASP A 286 4.72 5.05 -44.54
CA ASP A 286 4.53 4.25 -45.74
C ASP A 286 5.33 2.94 -45.64
N SER A 287 4.68 1.81 -45.91
CA SER A 287 5.37 0.53 -46.05
C SER A 287 6.26 0.57 -47.30
N PRO A 288 7.43 -0.08 -47.28
CA PRO A 288 8.26 -0.22 -48.48
C PRO A 288 7.45 -0.81 -49.64
N ASP A 289 7.61 -0.22 -50.83
CA ASP A 289 6.99 -0.69 -52.07
C ASP A 289 8.09 -0.86 -53.14
N PRO A 290 8.35 -2.09 -53.65
CA PRO A 290 7.68 -3.35 -53.31
C PRO A 290 8.18 -3.97 -51.99
N LEU A 291 7.23 -4.39 -51.14
CA LEU A 291 7.51 -4.92 -49.79
C LEU A 291 8.39 -6.17 -49.82
N PHE A 292 8.13 -7.11 -50.74
CA PHE A 292 8.89 -8.35 -50.85
C PHE A 292 10.38 -8.07 -51.12
N SER A 293 10.70 -7.19 -52.06
CA SER A 293 12.09 -6.83 -52.38
C SER A 293 12.81 -6.10 -51.25
N ALA A 294 12.08 -5.47 -50.34
CA ALA A 294 12.66 -4.86 -49.16
C ALA A 294 12.96 -5.88 -48.05
N MET A 295 12.24 -7.01 -48.06
CA MET A 295 12.40 -8.12 -47.12
C MET A 295 13.46 -9.13 -47.57
N ASP A 296 13.57 -9.38 -48.88
CA ASP A 296 14.58 -10.25 -49.50
C ASP A 296 15.95 -9.54 -49.51
N LEU A 297 16.71 -9.73 -48.43
CA LEU A 297 17.94 -8.98 -48.17
C LEU A 297 19.09 -9.47 -49.05
N ASN A 298 19.08 -10.73 -49.46
CA ASN A 298 20.14 -11.36 -50.23
C ASN A 298 19.82 -11.44 -51.74
N GLY A 299 18.56 -11.24 -52.13
CA GLY A 299 18.08 -11.22 -53.51
C GLY A 299 17.84 -12.59 -54.13
N ASP A 300 17.71 -13.66 -53.34
CA ASP A 300 17.50 -15.04 -53.79
C ASP A 300 16.03 -15.41 -54.02
N LYS A 301 15.11 -14.47 -53.76
CA LYS A 301 13.65 -14.61 -53.85
C LYS A 301 13.04 -15.54 -52.80
N GLU A 302 13.75 -15.82 -51.72
CA GLU A 302 13.26 -16.55 -50.57
C GLU A 302 13.50 -15.71 -49.30
N VAL A 303 12.46 -15.46 -48.52
CA VAL A 303 12.61 -14.74 -47.25
C VAL A 303 12.49 -15.74 -46.10
N PRO A 304 13.60 -16.29 -45.57
CA PRO A 304 13.56 -17.12 -44.37
C PRO A 304 13.31 -16.26 -43.13
N LEU A 305 13.03 -16.93 -42.01
CA LEU A 305 12.75 -16.28 -40.73
C LEU A 305 13.83 -15.26 -40.33
N GLU A 306 15.09 -15.56 -40.59
CA GLU A 306 16.22 -14.69 -40.25
C GLU A 306 16.14 -13.35 -40.99
N GLU A 307 15.83 -13.37 -42.29
CA GLU A 307 15.69 -12.17 -43.10
C GLU A 307 14.43 -11.39 -42.73
N PHE A 308 13.32 -12.09 -42.55
CA PHE A 308 12.07 -11.49 -42.06
C PHE A 308 12.26 -10.78 -40.72
N SER A 309 12.91 -11.46 -39.77
CA SER A 309 13.20 -10.93 -38.44
C SER A 309 14.11 -9.71 -38.51
N ALA A 310 15.19 -9.78 -39.29
CA ALA A 310 16.11 -8.68 -39.48
C ALA A 310 15.40 -7.46 -40.09
N PHE A 311 14.53 -7.68 -41.08
CA PHE A 311 13.74 -6.63 -41.70
C PHE A 311 12.79 -5.97 -40.70
N ILE A 312 11.95 -6.73 -40.00
CA ILE A 312 10.99 -6.18 -39.03
C ILE A 312 11.71 -5.44 -37.89
N MET A 313 12.79 -6.01 -37.35
CA MET A 313 13.58 -5.34 -36.30
C MET A 313 14.24 -4.06 -36.80
N LEU A 314 14.63 -3.99 -38.08
CA LEU A 314 15.12 -2.76 -38.68
C LEU A 314 14.01 -1.69 -38.76
N GLN A 315 12.80 -2.07 -39.16
CA GLN A 315 11.67 -1.13 -39.20
C GLN A 315 11.33 -0.58 -37.81
N VAL A 316 11.40 -1.42 -36.78
CA VAL A 316 11.21 -1.01 -35.38
C VAL A 316 12.33 -0.06 -34.93
N LYS A 317 13.59 -0.39 -35.24
CA LYS A 317 14.76 0.42 -34.89
C LYS A 317 14.76 1.79 -35.55
N GLU A 318 14.29 1.87 -36.80
CA GLU A 318 14.17 3.12 -37.56
C GLU A 318 12.87 3.89 -37.27
N ALA A 319 12.06 3.41 -36.30
CA ALA A 319 10.76 3.98 -35.95
C ALA A 319 9.77 4.06 -37.14
N LYS A 320 9.93 3.19 -38.14
CA LYS A 320 9.03 3.03 -39.31
C LYS A 320 7.90 2.06 -39.05
N GLY A 321 8.06 1.17 -38.07
CA GLY A 321 7.04 0.22 -37.67
C GLY A 321 7.12 -0.11 -36.18
N ARG A 322 6.10 -0.82 -35.70
CA ARG A 322 5.98 -1.15 -34.28
C ARG A 322 5.42 -2.55 -34.10
N LEU A 323 6.03 -3.33 -33.22
CA LEU A 323 5.51 -4.62 -32.75
C LEU A 323 4.54 -4.43 -31.59
N ARG A 324 3.64 -5.40 -31.41
CA ARG A 324 2.71 -5.39 -30.28
C ARG A 324 3.49 -5.30 -28.96
N PRO A 325 3.31 -4.24 -28.19
CA PRO A 325 4.08 -4.08 -26.96
C PRO A 325 3.63 -5.07 -25.88
N GLY A 326 4.51 -5.41 -24.94
CA GLY A 326 4.23 -6.35 -23.84
C GLY A 326 4.44 -7.84 -24.16
N PHE A 327 4.80 -8.18 -25.39
CA PHE A 327 5.13 -9.55 -25.81
C PHE A 327 6.61 -9.64 -26.23
N ASP A 328 7.18 -10.85 -26.15
CA ASP A 328 8.53 -11.10 -26.63
C ASP A 328 8.61 -10.85 -28.14
N ALA A 329 9.52 -9.97 -28.56
CA ALA A 329 9.64 -9.57 -29.96
C ALA A 329 9.92 -10.76 -30.88
N GLY A 330 10.72 -11.74 -30.44
CA GLY A 330 11.00 -12.95 -31.20
C GLY A 330 9.76 -13.79 -31.45
N THR A 331 8.94 -13.96 -30.42
CA THR A 331 7.67 -14.69 -30.49
C THR A 331 6.68 -14.02 -31.44
N ILE A 332 6.53 -12.68 -31.34
CA ILE A 332 5.65 -11.93 -32.25
C ILE A 332 6.11 -12.08 -33.70
N ILE A 333 7.41 -11.91 -33.94
CA ILE A 333 7.99 -12.01 -35.29
C ILE A 333 7.82 -13.42 -35.85
N GLN A 334 8.01 -14.45 -35.02
CA GLN A 334 7.78 -15.84 -35.40
C GLN A 334 6.32 -16.08 -35.79
N ASP A 335 5.36 -15.57 -35.01
CA ASP A 335 3.94 -15.72 -35.31
C ASP A 335 3.55 -14.94 -36.58
N MET A 336 4.12 -13.76 -36.78
CA MET A 336 3.98 -13.00 -38.04
C MET A 336 4.51 -13.80 -39.23
N PHE A 337 5.71 -14.39 -39.10
CA PHE A 337 6.33 -15.21 -40.13
C PHE A 337 5.47 -16.44 -40.46
N ASN A 338 5.03 -17.19 -39.45
CA ASN A 338 4.19 -18.37 -39.60
C ASN A 338 2.84 -18.06 -40.27
N ASN A 339 2.33 -16.85 -40.10
CA ASN A 339 1.11 -16.42 -40.78
C ASN A 339 1.34 -16.08 -42.26
N GLN A 340 2.56 -15.69 -42.64
CA GLN A 340 2.93 -15.39 -44.02
C GLN A 340 3.40 -16.63 -44.80
N ASP A 341 4.05 -17.57 -44.13
CA ASP A 341 4.45 -18.88 -44.67
C ASP A 341 3.21 -19.81 -44.77
N LEU A 342 2.49 -19.71 -45.89
CA LEU A 342 1.21 -20.39 -46.10
C LEU A 342 1.40 -21.90 -46.30
N ASN A 343 2.50 -22.28 -46.95
CA ASN A 343 2.79 -23.67 -47.27
C ASN A 343 3.59 -24.40 -46.16
N LYS A 344 4.09 -23.66 -45.16
CA LYS A 344 4.86 -24.13 -44.00
C LYS A 344 6.21 -24.74 -44.37
N ASP A 345 6.86 -24.23 -45.41
CA ASP A 345 8.18 -24.69 -45.86
C ASP A 345 9.36 -23.96 -45.18
N GLY A 346 9.06 -22.97 -44.32
CA GLY A 346 10.05 -22.20 -43.59
C GLY A 346 10.59 -21.00 -44.37
N LYS A 347 9.95 -20.60 -45.47
CA LYS A 347 10.34 -19.47 -46.30
C LYS A 347 9.09 -18.73 -46.80
N ILE A 348 9.19 -17.43 -46.98
CA ILE A 348 8.15 -16.62 -47.63
C ILE A 348 8.58 -16.31 -49.06
N ILE A 349 7.70 -16.59 -50.02
CA ILE A 349 7.89 -16.20 -51.44
C ILE A 349 6.91 -15.10 -51.86
N GLU A 350 7.22 -14.43 -52.98
CA GLU A 350 6.45 -13.25 -53.44
C GLU A 350 4.95 -13.56 -53.66
N ASP A 351 4.64 -14.78 -54.11
CA ASP A 351 3.26 -15.21 -54.37
C ASP A 351 2.44 -15.35 -53.08
N GLU A 352 3.06 -15.81 -51.97
CA GLU A 352 2.38 -15.94 -50.68
C GLU A 352 2.00 -14.58 -50.09
N LEU A 353 2.89 -13.59 -50.25
CA LEU A 353 2.65 -12.21 -49.80
C LEU A 353 1.48 -11.55 -50.57
N LYS A 354 1.36 -11.80 -51.88
CA LYS A 354 0.27 -11.27 -52.72
C LYS A 354 -1.09 -11.89 -52.38
N LEU A 355 -1.13 -13.20 -52.14
CA LEU A 355 -2.35 -13.93 -51.77
C LEU A 355 -2.97 -13.41 -50.47
N GLN A 356 -2.15 -12.98 -49.51
CA GLN A 356 -2.65 -12.33 -48.29
C GLN A 356 -3.19 -10.92 -48.52
N GLY A 357 -2.53 -10.10 -49.34
CA GLY A 357 -2.97 -8.73 -49.66
C GLY A 357 -4.40 -8.68 -50.21
N GLU A 358 -4.73 -9.59 -51.12
CA GLU A 358 -6.08 -9.73 -51.67
C GLU A 358 -7.10 -10.19 -50.60
N SER A 359 -6.70 -11.11 -49.71
CA SER A 359 -7.57 -11.62 -48.63
C SER A 359 -7.89 -10.59 -47.53
N GLN A 360 -7.00 -9.62 -47.29
CA GLN A 360 -7.23 -8.52 -46.35
C GLN A 360 -8.04 -7.39 -46.98
N GLN A 361 -7.88 -7.15 -48.28
CA GLN A 361 -8.63 -6.14 -49.02
C GLN A 361 -10.11 -6.53 -49.15
N VAL A 362 -10.40 -7.80 -49.43
CA VAL A 362 -11.78 -8.35 -49.43
C VAL A 362 -12.45 -8.20 -48.05
N ARG A 363 -11.73 -8.44 -46.94
CA ARG A 363 -12.27 -8.25 -45.58
C ARG A 363 -12.51 -6.78 -45.21
N ARG A 364 -11.80 -5.85 -45.84
CA ARG A 364 -11.96 -4.41 -45.62
C ARG A 364 -13.14 -3.82 -46.38
N ASP A 365 -13.48 -4.40 -47.53
CA ASP A 365 -14.60 -3.95 -48.37
C ASP A 365 -15.96 -4.56 -47.94
N GLU A 366 -15.96 -5.53 -47.01
CA GLU A 366 -17.15 -6.19 -46.45
C GLU A 366 -17.61 -5.63 -45.07
N LEU A 367 -16.89 -4.65 -44.51
CA LEU A 367 -17.23 -3.90 -43.28
C LEU A 367 -17.63 -2.46 -43.62
#